data_AF-A0A359AXE4-F1
#
_entry.id   AF-A0A359AXE4-F1
#
_cell.length_a   1.000
_cell.length_b   1.000
_cell.length_c   1.000
_cell.angle_alpha   90.00
_cell.angle_beta   90.00
_cell.angle_gamma   90.00
#
_symmetry.space_group_name_H-M   'P 1'
#
loop_
_entity.id
_entity.type
_entity.pdbx_description
1 polymer ?
#
loop_
_entity_poly.entity_id
_entity_poly.type
_entity_poly.pdbx_seq_one_letter_code
_entity_poly.pdbx_strand_id
1 'polypeptide(L)' 'MQKNKINIAIDGYSSCGKSTMAKQLAKEIGYMYIDSGAMYR' A
#
# COMPACT_ATOMS: atom_id res chain seq x y z
N MET A 1 8.62 22.38 -9.54
CA MET A 1 7.56 22.14 -8.55
C MET A 1 7.92 20.91 -7.73
N GLN A 2 8.03 21.01 -6.40
CA GLN A 2 8.22 19.83 -5.56
C GLN A 2 6.91 19.04 -5.52
N LYS A 3 6.95 17.77 -5.94
CA LYS A 3 5.82 16.84 -5.75
C LYS A 3 5.82 16.42 -4.29
N ASN A 4 4.82 16.87 -3.53
CA ASN A 4 4.61 16.36 -2.17
C ASN A 4 4.30 14.87 -2.24
N LYS A 5 5.12 14.06 -1.56
CA LYS A 5 4.83 12.64 -1.35
C LYS A 5 3.83 12.51 -0.21
N ILE A 6 2.86 11.61 -0.36
CA ILE A 6 1.85 11.31 0.66
C ILE A 6 2.04 9.90 1.21
N ASN A 7 1.56 9.61 2.41
CA ASN A 7 1.48 8.22 2.88
C ASN A 7 0.06 7.71 2.62
N ILE A 8 -0.05 6.50 2.07
CA ILE A 8 -1.33 5.89 1.70
C ILE A 8 -1.54 4.65 2.57
N ALA A 9 -2.62 4.65 3.34
CA ALA A 9 -3.07 3.48 4.09
C ALA A 9 -4.24 2.82 3.35
N ILE A 10 -4.22 1.49 3.22
CA ILE A 10 -5.28 0.70 2.59
C ILE A 10 -5.82 -0.26 3.66
N ASP A 11 -7.07 -0.04 4.06
CA ASP A 11 -7.75 -0.83 5.07
C ASP A 11 -9.06 -1.44 4.53
N GLY A 12 -9.55 -2.48 5.22
CA GLY A 12 -10.79 -3.16 4.89
C GLY A 12 -10.81 -4.61 5.41
N TYR A 13 -11.93 -5.31 5.19
CA TYR A 13 -12.14 -6.67 5.69
C TYR A 13 -11.08 -7.68 5.24
N SER A 14 -10.88 -8.74 6.04
CA SER A 14 -9.95 -9.82 5.74
C SER A 14 -10.31 -10.53 4.42
N SER A 15 -9.31 -11.12 3.75
CA SER A 15 -9.48 -11.86 2.49
C SER A 15 -9.95 -11.09 1.25
N CYS A 16 -10.14 -9.76 1.31
CA CYS A 16 -10.56 -8.95 0.16
C CYS A 16 -9.43 -8.57 -0.84
N GLY A 17 -8.24 -9.18 -0.74
CA GLY A 17 -7.14 -8.89 -1.68
C GLY A 17 -6.41 -7.56 -1.49
N LYS A 18 -6.58 -6.90 -0.33
CA LYS A 18 -5.99 -5.57 -0.03
C LYS A 18 -4.49 -5.49 -0.26
N SER A 19 -3.71 -6.43 0.26
CA SER A 19 -2.25 -6.47 0.10
C SER A 19 -1.84 -6.64 -1.37
N THR A 20 -2.61 -7.42 -2.13
CA THR A 20 -2.38 -7.62 -3.58
C THR A 20 -2.61 -6.32 -4.35
N MET A 21 -3.74 -5.65 -4.11
CA MET A 21 -4.08 -4.39 -4.76
C MET A 21 -3.10 -3.28 -4.35
N ALA A 22 -2.75 -3.17 -3.07
CA ALA A 22 -1.78 -2.20 -2.56
C ALA A 22 -0.40 -2.34 -3.22
N LYS A 23 0.07 -3.58 -3.40
CA LYS A 23 1.35 -3.87 -4.06
C LYS A 23 1.33 -3.49 -5.55
N GLN A 24 0.22 -3.73 -6.23
CA GLN A 24 0.06 -3.33 -7.64
C GLN A 24 -0.01 -1.81 -7.78
N LEU A 25 -0.85 -1.15 -6.97
CA LEU A 25 -0.97 0.31 -6.96
C LEU A 25 0.38 0.98 -6.73
N ALA A 26 1.13 0.54 -5.72
CA ALA A 26 2.45 1.07 -5.41
C ALA A 26 3.41 0.96 -6.61
N LYS A 27 3.39 -0.16 -7.34
CA LYS A 27 4.19 -0.33 -8.56
C LYS A 27 3.77 0.64 -9.67
N GLU A 28 2.47 0.88 -9.85
CA GLU A 28 1.94 1.76 -10.89
C GLU A 28 2.25 3.24 -10.62
N ILE A 29 2.15 3.69 -9.37
CA ILE A 29 2.37 5.11 -9.02
C ILE A 29 3.80 5.42 -8.58
N GLY A 30 4.70 4.43 -8.56
CA GLY A 30 6.10 4.59 -8.17
C GLY A 30 6.31 4.79 -6.67
N TYR A 31 5.49 4.15 -5.85
CA TYR A 31 5.55 4.19 -4.39
C TYR A 31 6.12 2.90 -3.81
N MET A 32 6.67 2.97 -2.61
CA MET A 32 7.10 1.80 -1.87
C MET A 32 5.90 1.14 -1.19
N TYR A 33 5.72 -0.17 -1.41
CA TYR A 33 4.72 -0.97 -0.71
C TYR A 33 5.29 -1.49 0.61
N ILE A 34 4.51 -1.37 1.69
CA ILE A 34 4.83 -1.91 3.02
C ILE A 34 3.72 -2.88 3.43
N ASP A 35 4.07 -4.14 3.70
CA ASP A 35 3.13 -5.13 4.24
C ASP A 35 3.06 -4.99 5.76
N SER A 36 2.15 -4.15 6.24
CA SER A 36 1.91 -3.97 7.68
C SER A 36 1.44 -5.27 8.35
N GLY A 37 0.73 -6.14 7.62
CA GLY A 37 0.27 -7.43 8.13
C GLY A 37 1.42 -8.40 8.41
N ALA A 38 2.55 -8.28 7.70
CA ALA A 38 3.77 -9.02 7.98
C ALA A 38 4.68 -8.36 9.02
N MET A 39 4.52 -7.05 9.30
CA MET A 39 5.29 -6.34 10.34
C MET A 39 4.76 -6.56 11.75
N TYR A 40 3.44 -6.68 11.90
CA TYR A 40 2.78 -6.84 13.20
C TYR A 40 2.48 -8.30 13.59
N ARG A 41 2.73 -9.25 12.69
CA ARG A 41 2.75 -10.69 13.00
C ARG A 41 4.15 -11.10 13.41
#